data_AF-A0A950RWH9-F1
#
_entry.id   AF-A0A950RWH9-F1
#
_cell.length_a   1.000
_cell.length_b   1.000
_cell.length_c   1.000
_cell.angle_alpha   90.00
_cell.angle_beta   90.00
_cell.angle_gamma   90.00
#
_symmetry.space_group_name_H-M   'P 1'
#
loop_
_entity.id
_entity.type
_entity.pdbx_description
1 polymer ?
#
loop_
_entity_poly.entity_id
_entity_poly.type
_entity_poly.pdbx_seq_one_letter_code
_entity_poly.pdbx_strand_id
1 'polypeptide(L)'
;MIECVLAPNPGPMTGTGTNTWLVPNGSGELAVIDPGPDDPAHIDAIVKAAEPLGRIRAVLVTHRHGDHLPAALPLSERTGAQLFGHADLPGVQRALADGETAFGTLKALQTPGHTPESVCYFDPTSGALFTGDLVAGVGTVVVDQLGPYMASLERLLTFEPRTIYPGHGPVVQDAIGKLQEYLDHRRQRERQVLAGLPATIDQLTAKIYTDVPSNLVPMAARNVSACL
;
A
#
# COMPACT_ATOMS: atom_id res chain seq x y z
N MET A 1 -1.00 8.79 18.89
CA MET A 1 -0.90 9.47 17.59
C MET A 1 -0.33 8.46 16.61
N ILE A 2 -0.74 8.48 15.34
CA ILE A 2 -0.13 7.64 14.29
C ILE A 2 1.20 8.29 13.91
N GLU A 3 2.29 7.51 13.90
CA GLU A 3 3.62 8.01 13.50
C GLU A 3 4.11 7.30 12.24
N CYS A 4 4.95 7.99 11.46
CA CYS A 4 5.63 7.43 10.30
C CYS A 4 7.12 7.30 10.59
N VAL A 5 7.68 6.13 10.34
CA VAL A 5 9.12 5.91 10.23
C VAL A 5 9.43 5.66 8.76
N LEU A 6 10.08 6.62 8.10
CA LEU A 6 10.40 6.52 6.69
C LEU A 6 11.63 5.62 6.49
N ALA A 7 11.48 4.55 5.71
CA ALA A 7 12.59 3.69 5.32
C ALA A 7 13.60 4.46 4.44
N PRO A 8 14.92 4.25 4.62
CA PRO A 8 15.95 4.95 3.87
C PRO A 8 16.18 4.35 2.46
N ASN A 9 15.10 4.10 1.72
CA ASN A 9 15.09 3.43 0.41
C ASN A 9 14.48 4.30 -0.71
N PRO A 10 14.95 5.54 -0.93
CA PRO A 10 14.41 6.39 -1.99
C PRO A 10 14.66 5.79 -3.38
N GLY A 11 13.75 6.02 -4.31
CA GLY A 11 13.85 5.47 -5.64
C GLY A 11 12.70 5.85 -6.56
N PRO A 12 12.76 5.45 -7.85
CA PRO A 12 11.73 5.79 -8.82
C PRO A 12 10.33 5.27 -8.45
N MET A 13 10.26 4.13 -7.73
CA MET A 13 9.00 3.52 -7.28
C MET A 13 8.60 3.97 -5.87
N THR A 14 9.58 4.11 -4.97
CA THR A 14 9.35 4.41 -3.55
C THR A 14 9.36 5.90 -3.23
N GLY A 15 9.66 6.77 -4.20
CA GLY A 15 9.78 8.21 -4.01
C GLY A 15 10.88 8.54 -2.99
N THR A 16 10.48 9.13 -1.85
CA THR A 16 11.38 9.42 -0.73
C THR A 16 11.73 8.19 0.11
N GLY A 17 10.95 7.11 0.00
CA GLY A 17 11.08 5.88 0.78
C GLY A 17 9.72 5.26 1.12
N THR A 18 9.74 4.06 1.71
CA THR A 18 8.54 3.39 2.23
C THR A 18 8.12 4.00 3.57
N ASN A 19 6.85 4.35 3.70
CA ASN A 19 6.25 4.77 4.96
C ASN A 19 5.92 3.54 5.81
N THR A 20 6.67 3.33 6.90
CA THR A 20 6.28 2.38 7.94
C THR A 20 5.41 3.09 8.98
N TRP A 21 4.19 2.61 9.18
CA TRP A 21 3.23 3.26 10.09
C TRP A 21 3.19 2.60 11.46
N LEU A 22 3.34 3.40 12.52
CA LEU A 22 3.15 3.01 13.91
C LEU A 22 1.75 3.42 14.35
N VAL A 23 0.92 2.44 14.71
CA VAL A 23 -0.52 2.64 14.98
C VAL A 23 -0.87 2.16 16.39
N PRO A 24 -0.89 3.07 17.39
CA PRO A 24 -1.29 2.73 18.76
C PRO A 24 -2.76 2.34 18.86
N ASN A 25 -3.09 1.34 19.68
CA ASN A 25 -4.48 0.96 19.98
C ASN A 25 -5.08 1.68 21.20
N GLY A 26 -4.30 2.52 21.89
CA GLY A 26 -4.71 3.24 23.09
C GLY A 26 -4.54 2.49 24.42
N SER A 27 -4.07 1.23 24.41
CA SER A 27 -3.82 0.41 25.61
C SER A 27 -2.33 0.21 25.93
N GLY A 28 -1.45 1.06 25.39
CA GLY A 28 0.01 0.91 25.50
C GLY A 28 0.59 -0.16 24.57
N GLU A 29 -0.16 -0.57 23.55
CA GLU A 29 0.29 -1.47 22.49
C GLU A 29 0.10 -0.81 21.12
N LEU A 30 0.85 -1.26 20.12
CA LEU A 30 0.74 -0.77 18.74
C LEU A 30 0.94 -1.86 17.69
N ALA A 31 0.39 -1.59 16.51
CA ALA A 31 0.71 -2.28 15.27
C ALA A 31 1.77 -1.50 14.48
N VAL A 32 2.61 -2.22 13.75
CA VAL A 32 3.47 -1.68 12.69
C VAL A 32 2.89 -2.13 11.35
N ILE A 33 2.65 -1.20 10.42
CA ILE A 33 2.18 -1.52 9.06
C ILE A 33 3.32 -1.26 8.08
N ASP A 34 3.64 -2.27 7.27
CA ASP A 34 4.71 -2.27 6.25
C ASP A 34 6.08 -1.86 6.80
N PRO A 35 6.79 -2.78 7.49
CA PRO A 35 8.06 -2.48 8.16
C PRO A 35 9.23 -2.20 7.21
N GLY A 36 9.02 -2.28 5.90
CA GLY A 36 9.99 -1.84 4.92
C GLY A 36 10.88 -2.96 4.36
N PRO A 37 11.95 -2.59 3.62
CA PRO A 37 13.00 -3.53 3.25
C PRO A 37 13.73 -4.07 4.48
N ASP A 38 14.38 -5.23 4.34
CA ASP A 38 15.17 -5.86 5.40
C ASP A 38 16.48 -5.09 5.63
N ASP A 39 16.35 -3.93 6.28
CA ASP A 39 17.43 -3.06 6.71
C ASP A 39 17.46 -3.03 8.25
N PRO A 40 18.49 -3.61 8.88
CA PRO A 40 18.64 -3.62 10.34
C PRO A 40 18.57 -2.22 10.98
N ALA A 41 19.10 -1.19 10.31
CA ALA A 41 19.09 0.18 10.83
C ALA A 41 17.67 0.78 10.81
N HIS A 42 16.85 0.42 9.81
CA HIS A 42 15.44 0.81 9.78
C HIS A 42 14.64 0.06 10.85
N ILE A 43 14.89 -1.24 11.05
CA ILE A 43 14.26 -2.01 12.13
C ILE A 43 14.60 -1.40 13.50
N ASP A 44 15.86 -0.99 13.72
CA ASP A 44 16.26 -0.24 14.92
C ASP A 44 15.45 1.06 15.08
N ALA A 45 15.28 1.82 13.99
CA ALA A 45 14.53 3.07 14.00
C ALA A 45 13.04 2.85 14.33
N ILE A 46 12.42 1.79 13.79
CA ILE A 46 11.04 1.39 14.10
C ILE A 46 10.89 1.10 15.60
N VAL A 47 11.77 0.26 16.15
CA VAL A 47 11.70 -0.12 17.58
C VAL A 47 11.89 1.10 18.46
N LYS A 48 12.86 1.97 18.16
CA LYS A 48 13.12 3.20 18.91
C LYS A 48 11.94 4.18 18.85
N ALA A 49 11.33 4.37 17.69
CA ALA A 49 10.16 5.24 17.54
C ALA A 49 8.92 4.68 18.26
N ALA A 50 8.82 3.36 18.41
CA ALA A 50 7.74 2.73 19.15
C ALA A 50 7.85 2.89 20.69
N GLU A 51 9.05 3.09 21.25
CA GLU A 51 9.28 3.20 22.71
C GLU A 51 8.32 4.17 23.44
N PRO A 52 8.12 5.43 22.99
CA PRO A 52 7.17 6.34 23.63
C PRO A 52 5.69 6.02 23.35
N LEU A 53 5.39 5.18 22.34
CA LEU A 53 4.02 4.88 21.89
C LEU A 53 3.45 3.62 22.56
N GLY A 54 4.29 2.64 22.87
CA GLY A 54 3.90 1.39 23.52
C GLY A 54 4.67 0.19 23.03
N ARG A 55 4.18 -1.00 23.35
CA ARG A 55 4.77 -2.27 22.91
C ARG A 55 4.25 -2.66 21.53
N ILE A 56 5.15 -2.98 20.60
CA ILE A 56 4.78 -3.57 19.31
C ILE A 56 4.21 -4.97 19.56
N ARG A 57 2.97 -5.22 19.11
CA ARG A 57 2.28 -6.52 19.28
C ARG A 57 1.81 -7.13 17.97
N ALA A 58 1.64 -6.32 16.94
CA ALA A 58 1.30 -6.76 15.60
C ALA A 58 2.24 -6.14 14.57
N VAL A 59 2.69 -6.96 13.62
CA VAL A 59 3.28 -6.50 12.36
C VAL A 59 2.27 -6.86 11.28
N LEU A 60 1.80 -5.87 10.55
CA LEU A 60 0.80 -5.99 9.49
C LEU A 60 1.48 -5.67 8.16
N VAL A 61 1.26 -6.49 7.14
CA VAL A 61 1.82 -6.24 5.80
C VAL A 61 0.70 -6.09 4.79
N THR A 62 0.83 -5.11 3.91
CA THR A 62 -0.16 -4.82 2.87
C THR A 62 0.00 -5.75 1.67
N HIS A 63 1.23 -6.01 1.21
CA HIS A 63 1.50 -6.85 0.04
C HIS A 63 2.96 -7.32 -0.03
N ARG A 64 3.29 -8.15 -1.02
CA ARG A 64 4.56 -8.90 -1.08
C ARG A 64 5.82 -8.14 -1.49
N HIS A 65 5.72 -6.89 -1.93
CA HIS A 65 6.88 -6.23 -2.55
C HIS A 65 8.03 -6.01 -1.56
N GLY A 66 9.25 -6.00 -2.12
CA GLY A 66 10.51 -6.07 -1.37
C GLY A 66 10.81 -4.84 -0.52
N ASP A 67 10.05 -3.78 -0.68
CA ASP A 67 10.12 -2.55 0.07
C ASP A 67 9.05 -2.45 1.16
N HIS A 68 8.14 -3.44 1.29
CA HIS A 68 7.11 -3.49 2.34
C HIS A 68 7.27 -4.69 3.28
N LEU A 69 7.46 -5.89 2.71
CA LEU A 69 7.41 -7.16 3.43
C LEU A 69 8.72 -7.59 4.13
N PRO A 70 9.93 -7.44 3.56
CA PRO A 70 11.09 -8.19 4.03
C PRO A 70 11.49 -7.97 5.49
N ALA A 71 11.29 -6.78 6.07
CA ALA A 71 11.57 -6.53 7.49
C ALA A 71 10.53 -7.15 8.45
N ALA A 72 9.44 -7.73 7.96
CA ALA A 72 8.30 -8.11 8.79
C ALA A 72 8.59 -9.29 9.72
N LEU A 73 9.24 -10.34 9.21
CA LEU A 73 9.63 -11.47 10.04
C LEU A 73 10.78 -11.09 11.01
N PRO A 74 11.87 -10.41 10.59
CA PRO A 74 12.89 -9.91 11.50
C PRO A 74 12.34 -9.02 12.63
N LEU A 75 11.41 -8.11 12.31
CA LEU A 75 10.77 -7.25 13.32
C LEU A 75 9.87 -8.06 14.27
N SER A 76 9.11 -9.02 13.74
CA SER A 76 8.29 -9.94 14.54
C SER A 76 9.15 -10.72 15.53
N GLU A 77 10.24 -11.33 15.08
CA GLU A 77 11.18 -12.11 15.92
C GLU A 77 11.82 -11.24 17.00
N ARG A 78 12.25 -10.02 16.64
CA ARG A 78 12.90 -9.09 17.57
C ARG A 78 11.97 -8.60 18.68
N THR A 79 10.70 -8.37 18.37
CA THR A 79 9.74 -7.75 19.29
C THR A 79 8.84 -8.76 20.00
N GLY A 80 8.77 -9.99 19.49
CA GLY A 80 7.77 -10.99 19.87
C GLY A 80 6.35 -10.61 19.42
N ALA A 81 6.21 -9.68 18.48
CA ALA A 81 4.95 -9.35 17.84
C ALA A 81 4.57 -10.42 16.83
N GLN A 82 3.28 -10.62 16.62
CA GLN A 82 2.79 -11.57 15.63
C GLN A 82 2.70 -10.91 14.25
N LEU A 83 3.12 -11.63 13.20
CA LEU A 83 3.03 -11.18 11.80
C LEU A 83 1.68 -11.60 11.19
N PHE A 84 0.90 -10.61 10.75
CA PHE A 84 -0.37 -10.78 10.09
C PHE A 84 -0.35 -10.23 8.66
N GLY A 85 -1.24 -10.76 7.82
CA GLY A 85 -1.43 -10.31 6.45
C GLY A 85 -2.34 -11.25 5.68
N HIS A 86 -2.35 -11.13 4.36
CA HIS A 86 -3.01 -12.10 3.50
C HIS A 86 -2.37 -13.49 3.62
N ALA A 87 -3.15 -14.57 3.44
CA ALA A 87 -2.68 -15.95 3.59
C ALA A 87 -1.55 -16.32 2.60
N ASP A 88 -1.51 -15.66 1.43
CA ASP A 88 -0.53 -15.91 0.38
C ASP A 88 0.81 -15.18 0.60
N LEU A 89 0.91 -14.34 1.64
CA LEU A 89 2.16 -13.64 1.95
C LEU A 89 3.13 -14.57 2.70
N PRO A 90 4.40 -14.64 2.27
CA PRO A 90 5.37 -15.51 2.92
C PRO A 90 5.67 -15.03 4.35
N GLY A 91 5.82 -15.99 5.26
CA GLY A 91 6.15 -15.72 6.66
C GLY A 91 4.96 -15.29 7.54
N VAL A 92 3.76 -15.09 6.97
CA VAL A 92 2.56 -14.74 7.76
C VAL A 92 2.28 -15.82 8.81
N GLN A 93 2.21 -15.39 10.07
CA GLN A 93 1.95 -16.25 11.23
C GLN A 93 0.45 -16.36 11.52
N ARG A 94 -0.34 -15.33 11.14
CA ARG A 94 -1.80 -15.38 11.15
C ARG A 94 -2.39 -14.65 9.94
N ALA A 95 -3.00 -15.45 9.07
CA ALA A 95 -3.76 -14.93 7.95
C ALA A 95 -4.98 -14.15 8.44
N LEU A 96 -5.31 -13.07 7.74
CA LEU A 96 -6.49 -12.25 7.97
C LEU A 96 -7.49 -12.45 6.83
N ALA A 97 -8.73 -12.74 7.21
CA ALA A 97 -9.85 -12.75 6.27
C ALA A 97 -10.30 -11.31 5.95
N ASP A 98 -11.02 -11.15 4.83
CA ASP A 98 -11.61 -9.87 4.46
C ASP A 98 -12.62 -9.37 5.52
N GLY A 99 -12.49 -8.12 5.95
CA GLY A 99 -13.30 -7.48 6.99
C GLY A 99 -12.93 -7.88 8.42
N GLU A 100 -11.94 -8.76 8.62
CA GLU A 100 -11.52 -9.21 9.94
C GLU A 100 -10.83 -8.08 10.72
N THR A 101 -10.99 -8.07 12.04
CA THR A 101 -10.19 -7.19 12.91
C THR A 101 -8.74 -7.70 12.95
N ALA A 102 -7.83 -6.89 12.43
CA ALA A 102 -6.39 -7.17 12.42
C ALA A 102 -5.75 -6.90 13.79
N PHE A 103 -5.97 -5.70 14.34
CA PHE A 103 -5.41 -5.27 15.62
C PHE A 103 -6.18 -4.07 16.18
N GLY A 104 -6.58 -4.10 17.45
CA GLY A 104 -7.42 -3.05 18.03
C GLY A 104 -8.73 -2.88 17.24
N THR A 105 -8.94 -1.70 16.64
CA THR A 105 -10.08 -1.41 15.76
C THR A 105 -9.76 -1.58 14.26
N LEU A 106 -8.49 -1.79 13.89
CA LEU A 106 -8.09 -1.91 12.48
C LEU A 106 -8.74 -3.13 11.84
N LYS A 107 -9.37 -2.92 10.69
CA LYS A 107 -9.95 -3.92 9.80
C LYS A 107 -8.99 -4.21 8.66
N ALA A 108 -8.80 -5.48 8.34
CA ALA A 108 -8.14 -5.89 7.11
C ALA A 108 -9.16 -5.91 5.97
N LEU A 109 -8.92 -5.13 4.93
CA LEU A 109 -9.75 -5.07 3.73
C LEU A 109 -8.93 -5.63 2.57
N GLN A 110 -9.32 -6.78 2.05
CA GLN A 110 -8.71 -7.31 0.83
C GLN A 110 -9.01 -6.36 -0.32
N THR A 111 -7.97 -5.91 -1.01
CA THR A 111 -8.03 -4.92 -2.07
C THR A 111 -7.13 -5.36 -3.23
N PRO A 112 -7.46 -6.47 -3.91
CA PRO A 112 -6.65 -6.98 -5.01
C PRO A 112 -6.56 -5.97 -6.15
N GLY A 113 -5.45 -5.99 -6.88
CA GLY A 113 -5.30 -5.25 -8.13
C GLY A 113 -3.91 -4.67 -8.32
N HIS A 114 -3.34 -4.06 -7.29
CA HIS A 114 -1.90 -3.74 -7.28
C HIS A 114 -1.10 -5.03 -7.28
N THR A 115 -1.37 -5.89 -6.30
CA THR A 115 -1.08 -7.33 -6.33
C THR A 115 -2.35 -8.12 -5.99
N PRO A 116 -2.46 -9.42 -6.33
CA PRO A 116 -3.64 -10.24 -6.01
C PRO A 116 -3.94 -10.36 -4.51
N GLU A 117 -2.91 -10.31 -3.67
CA GLU A 117 -2.98 -10.46 -2.22
C GLU A 117 -2.95 -9.12 -1.45
N SER A 118 -3.04 -8.00 -2.16
CA SER A 118 -3.00 -6.66 -1.56
C SER A 118 -4.12 -6.47 -0.52
N VAL A 119 -3.77 -5.90 0.63
CA VAL A 119 -4.66 -5.59 1.75
C VAL A 119 -4.48 -4.13 2.17
N CYS A 120 -5.59 -3.40 2.30
CA CYS A 120 -5.64 -2.13 3.02
C CYS A 120 -6.03 -2.37 4.47
N TYR A 121 -5.55 -1.54 5.39
CA TYR A 121 -6.00 -1.55 6.79
C TYR A 121 -6.84 -0.30 7.08
N PHE A 122 -8.01 -0.47 7.67
CA PHE A 122 -8.94 0.63 7.92
C PHE A 122 -9.35 0.69 9.39
N ASP A 123 -9.19 1.84 10.02
CA ASP A 123 -9.78 2.09 11.34
C ASP A 123 -11.13 2.81 11.19
N PRO A 124 -12.27 2.15 11.47
CA PRO A 124 -13.59 2.77 11.37
C PRO A 124 -13.80 3.89 12.40
N THR A 125 -13.00 3.95 13.47
CA THR A 125 -13.14 4.96 14.53
C THR A 125 -12.56 6.29 14.09
N SER A 126 -11.32 6.29 13.60
CA SER A 126 -10.64 7.49 13.10
C SER A 126 -10.89 7.76 11.62
N GLY A 127 -11.38 6.80 10.84
CA GLY A 127 -11.47 6.91 9.39
C GLY A 127 -10.11 6.89 8.71
N ALA A 128 -9.06 6.43 9.40
CA ALA A 128 -7.73 6.25 8.85
C ALA A 128 -7.68 5.03 7.94
N LEU A 129 -7.19 5.20 6.72
CA LEU A 129 -7.03 4.15 5.72
C LEU A 129 -5.56 4.02 5.33
N PHE A 130 -4.96 2.89 5.66
CA PHE A 130 -3.59 2.54 5.28
C PHE A 130 -3.64 1.76 3.98
N THR A 131 -3.15 2.35 2.89
CA THR A 131 -3.40 1.87 1.53
C THR A 131 -2.28 1.04 0.93
N GLY A 132 -1.11 0.98 1.58
CA GLY A 132 0.10 0.45 0.94
C GLY A 132 0.27 1.07 -0.45
N ASP A 133 0.38 0.23 -1.46
CA ASP A 133 0.52 0.62 -2.86
C ASP A 133 -0.78 0.55 -3.67
N LEU A 134 -1.94 0.45 -3.02
CA LEU A 134 -3.20 0.65 -3.72
C LEU A 134 -3.37 2.12 -4.13
N VAL A 135 -3.02 3.04 -3.23
CA VAL A 135 -3.07 4.50 -3.43
C VAL A 135 -1.84 5.13 -2.79
N ALA A 136 -1.15 5.98 -3.53
CA ALA A 136 0.04 6.71 -3.08
C ALA A 136 -0.31 8.17 -2.75
N GLY A 137 0.53 8.81 -1.95
CA GLY A 137 0.35 10.22 -1.58
C GLY A 137 0.57 11.19 -2.74
N VAL A 138 1.45 10.83 -3.68
CA VAL A 138 1.77 11.60 -4.89
C VAL A 138 1.75 10.69 -6.11
N GLY A 139 1.21 11.20 -7.22
CA GLY A 139 1.20 10.50 -8.49
C GLY A 139 0.22 9.33 -8.52
N THR A 140 0.63 8.26 -9.20
CA THR A 140 -0.14 7.03 -9.46
C THR A 140 0.76 5.82 -9.25
N VAL A 141 0.16 4.66 -9.01
CA VAL A 141 0.85 3.38 -8.80
C VAL A 141 0.88 2.52 -10.06
N VAL A 142 1.66 1.45 -10.06
CA VAL A 142 1.56 0.37 -11.07
C VAL A 142 0.52 -0.64 -10.59
N VAL A 143 -0.21 -1.27 -11.51
CA VAL A 143 -1.21 -2.29 -11.18
C VAL A 143 -1.00 -3.55 -12.00
N ASP A 144 -1.24 -4.71 -11.39
CA ASP A 144 -1.20 -6.02 -12.06
C ASP A 144 -2.49 -6.26 -12.87
N GLN A 145 -3.64 -5.95 -12.29
CA GLN A 145 -4.95 -6.20 -12.92
C GLN A 145 -5.91 -5.01 -12.70
N LEU A 146 -6.35 -4.37 -13.79
CA LEU A 146 -7.17 -3.15 -13.69
C LEU A 146 -8.56 -3.42 -13.11
N GLY A 147 -9.25 -4.49 -13.54
CA GLY A 147 -10.61 -4.79 -13.09
C GLY A 147 -10.73 -4.93 -11.56
N PRO A 148 -9.98 -5.86 -10.93
CA PRO A 148 -9.93 -5.99 -9.47
C PRO A 148 -9.48 -4.70 -8.77
N TYR A 149 -8.51 -3.98 -9.34
CA TYR A 149 -8.04 -2.71 -8.79
C TYR A 149 -9.15 -1.66 -8.71
N MET A 150 -9.90 -1.49 -9.80
CA MET A 150 -11.03 -0.56 -9.88
C MET A 150 -12.12 -0.93 -8.88
N ALA A 151 -12.47 -2.22 -8.80
CA ALA A 151 -13.45 -2.71 -7.82
C ALA A 151 -12.99 -2.46 -6.38
N SER A 152 -11.71 -2.61 -6.09
CA SER A 152 -11.13 -2.29 -4.78
C SER A 152 -11.26 -0.81 -4.43
N LEU A 153 -10.94 0.09 -5.35
CA LEU A 153 -11.09 1.54 -5.15
C LEU A 153 -12.56 1.94 -4.93
N GLU A 154 -13.47 1.42 -5.75
CA GLU A 154 -14.93 1.66 -5.60
C GLU A 154 -15.45 1.13 -4.26
N ARG A 155 -14.98 -0.05 -3.84
CA ARG A 155 -15.33 -0.62 -2.53
C ARG A 155 -14.85 0.25 -1.38
N LEU A 156 -13.63 0.78 -1.44
CA LEU A 156 -13.07 1.62 -0.38
C LEU A 156 -13.86 2.92 -0.16
N LEU A 157 -14.48 3.49 -1.21
CA LEU A 157 -15.36 4.65 -1.06
C LEU A 157 -16.56 4.37 -0.14
N THR A 158 -17.04 3.13 -0.09
CA THR A 158 -18.20 2.75 0.76
C THR A 158 -17.88 2.73 2.26
N PHE A 159 -16.60 2.74 2.63
CA PHE A 159 -16.16 2.85 4.03
C PHE A 159 -16.03 4.31 4.49
N GLU A 160 -16.26 5.27 3.61
CA GLU A 160 -16.17 6.71 3.88
C GLU A 160 -14.86 7.12 4.61
N PRO A 161 -13.68 6.70 4.13
CA PRO A 161 -12.42 7.04 4.78
C PRO A 161 -12.21 8.55 4.79
N ARG A 162 -11.54 9.03 5.85
CA ARG A 162 -11.21 10.45 6.01
C ARG A 162 -9.80 10.74 5.53
N THR A 163 -8.83 9.94 5.97
CA THR A 163 -7.41 10.20 5.74
C THR A 163 -6.74 8.95 5.19
N ILE A 164 -5.95 9.11 4.12
CA ILE A 164 -5.11 8.04 3.57
C ILE A 164 -3.68 8.18 4.11
N TYR A 165 -3.17 7.06 4.62
CA TYR A 165 -1.81 6.82 5.07
C TYR A 165 -1.15 5.88 4.05
N PRO A 166 -0.52 6.43 2.99
CA PRO A 166 -0.05 5.61 1.87
C PRO A 166 1.25 4.89 2.19
N GLY A 167 1.58 3.86 1.39
CA GLY A 167 2.90 3.22 1.39
C GLY A 167 4.02 4.17 0.99
N HIS A 168 3.72 5.14 0.11
CA HIS A 168 4.68 6.15 -0.34
C HIS A 168 4.07 7.54 -0.42
N GLY A 169 4.89 8.55 -0.14
CA GLY A 169 4.51 9.96 -0.22
C GLY A 169 3.76 10.47 1.01
N PRO A 170 3.25 11.71 0.95
CA PRO A 170 2.62 12.37 2.09
C PRO A 170 1.25 11.79 2.43
N VAL A 171 0.83 11.98 3.68
CA VAL A 171 -0.54 11.72 4.14
C VAL A 171 -1.53 12.54 3.33
N VAL A 172 -2.65 11.94 2.94
CA VAL A 172 -3.71 12.61 2.17
C VAL A 172 -4.94 12.82 3.05
N GLN A 173 -5.28 14.09 3.29
CA GLN A 173 -6.38 14.48 4.19
C GLN A 173 -7.77 14.38 3.56
N ASP A 174 -7.85 14.36 2.23
CA ASP A 174 -9.09 14.13 1.48
C ASP A 174 -9.04 12.74 0.83
N ALA A 175 -9.32 11.72 1.62
CA ALA A 175 -9.28 10.33 1.15
C ALA A 175 -10.28 10.08 0.01
N ILE A 176 -11.51 10.61 0.12
CA ILE A 176 -12.55 10.44 -0.90
C ILE A 176 -12.14 11.09 -2.21
N GLY A 177 -11.68 12.35 -2.17
CA GLY A 177 -11.19 13.05 -3.36
C GLY A 177 -10.04 12.29 -4.02
N LYS A 178 -9.12 11.73 -3.24
CA LYS A 178 -7.98 10.95 -3.77
C LYS A 178 -8.38 9.64 -4.43
N LEU A 179 -9.30 8.90 -3.82
CA LEU A 179 -9.85 7.67 -4.41
C LEU A 179 -10.57 7.97 -5.74
N GLN A 180 -11.35 9.05 -5.79
CA GLN A 180 -12.05 9.47 -7.00
C GLN A 180 -11.06 9.92 -8.09
N GLU A 181 -10.02 10.68 -7.74
CA GLU A 181 -8.93 11.06 -8.64
C GLU A 181 -8.30 9.82 -9.30
N TYR A 182 -8.02 8.79 -8.49
CA TYR A 182 -7.47 7.53 -8.98
C TYR A 182 -8.45 6.80 -9.93
N LEU A 183 -9.72 6.67 -9.56
CA LEU A 183 -10.74 6.05 -10.42
C LEU A 183 -10.86 6.77 -11.78
N ASP A 184 -10.90 8.10 -11.76
CA ASP A 184 -11.05 8.90 -12.98
C ASP A 184 -9.80 8.78 -13.86
N HIS A 185 -8.61 8.81 -13.26
CA HIS A 185 -7.35 8.60 -13.96
C HIS A 185 -7.32 7.23 -14.66
N ARG A 186 -7.73 6.16 -13.97
CA ARG A 186 -7.74 4.81 -14.51
C ARG A 186 -8.75 4.63 -15.63
N ARG A 187 -9.96 5.15 -15.48
CA ARG A 187 -10.99 5.15 -16.54
C ARG A 187 -10.52 5.92 -17.77
N GLN A 188 -9.82 7.04 -17.57
CA GLN A 188 -9.23 7.77 -18.69
C GLN A 188 -8.16 6.94 -19.41
N ARG A 189 -7.27 6.27 -18.66
CA ARG A 189 -6.22 5.44 -19.23
C ARG A 189 -6.78 4.26 -20.02
N GLU A 190 -7.77 3.57 -19.45
CA GLU A 190 -8.47 2.46 -20.11
C GLU A 190 -9.09 2.90 -21.44
N ARG A 191 -9.79 4.06 -21.47
CA ARG A 191 -10.33 4.62 -22.71
C ARG A 191 -9.24 4.89 -23.76
N GLN A 192 -8.08 5.41 -23.34
CA GLN A 192 -6.96 5.65 -24.26
C GLN A 192 -6.40 4.35 -24.85
N VAL A 193 -6.28 3.31 -24.04
CA VAL A 193 -5.82 1.98 -24.46
C VAL A 193 -6.81 1.37 -25.46
N LEU A 194 -8.09 1.32 -25.12
CA LEU A 194 -9.15 0.75 -25.97
C LEU A 194 -9.27 1.50 -27.31
N ALA A 195 -9.16 2.83 -27.31
CA ALA A 195 -9.21 3.64 -28.53
C ALA A 195 -7.97 3.46 -29.43
N GLY A 196 -6.88 2.90 -28.91
CA GLY A 196 -5.65 2.64 -29.67
C GLY A 196 -5.55 1.23 -30.27
N LEU A 197 -6.47 0.32 -29.94
CA LEU A 197 -6.46 -1.04 -30.47
C LEU A 197 -6.67 -1.05 -32.01
N PRO A 198 -6.03 -1.99 -32.74
CA PRO A 198 -5.28 -3.16 -32.27
C PRO A 198 -3.74 -2.93 -32.14
N ALA A 199 -3.27 -1.71 -31.85
CA ALA A 199 -1.83 -1.45 -31.67
C ALA A 199 -1.21 -2.30 -30.55
N THR A 200 0.10 -2.56 -30.63
CA THR A 200 0.83 -3.35 -29.62
C THR A 200 0.98 -2.59 -28.30
N ILE A 201 1.27 -3.32 -27.20
CA ILE A 201 1.54 -2.70 -25.89
C ILE A 201 2.63 -1.63 -25.99
N ASP A 202 3.72 -1.89 -26.71
CA ASP A 202 4.82 -0.91 -26.87
C ASP A 202 4.36 0.34 -27.61
N GLN A 203 3.58 0.18 -28.70
CA GLN A 203 3.04 1.30 -29.48
C GLN A 203 2.06 2.13 -28.66
N LEU A 204 1.17 1.48 -27.92
CA LEU A 204 0.23 2.13 -27.01
C LEU A 204 0.99 2.86 -25.90
N THR A 205 1.98 2.22 -25.28
CA THR A 205 2.79 2.82 -24.22
C THR A 205 3.48 4.09 -24.70
N ALA A 206 4.16 4.04 -25.84
CA ALA A 206 4.84 5.20 -26.42
C ALA A 206 3.89 6.36 -26.78
N LYS A 207 2.66 6.05 -27.21
CA LYS A 207 1.63 7.04 -27.54
C LYS A 207 0.99 7.67 -26.29
N ILE A 208 0.81 6.88 -25.24
CA ILE A 208 0.02 7.21 -24.06
C ILE A 208 0.89 7.83 -22.94
N TYR A 209 2.17 7.45 -22.88
CA TYR A 209 3.13 7.88 -21.86
C TYR A 209 4.27 8.67 -22.51
N THR A 210 3.98 9.88 -22.97
CA THR A 210 4.93 10.74 -23.68
C THR A 210 5.99 11.38 -22.79
N ASP A 211 5.67 11.58 -21.51
CA ASP A 211 6.51 12.34 -20.56
C ASP A 211 7.06 11.46 -19.43
N VAL A 212 7.09 10.13 -19.63
CA VAL A 212 7.62 9.18 -18.65
C VAL A 212 9.13 8.97 -18.87
N PRO A 213 9.97 9.12 -17.84
CA PRO A 213 11.40 8.81 -17.92
C PRO A 213 11.66 7.41 -18.49
N SER A 214 12.71 7.24 -19.28
CA SER A 214 12.99 6.00 -20.01
C SER A 214 13.10 4.77 -19.09
N ASN A 215 13.61 4.94 -17.88
CA ASN A 215 13.71 3.87 -16.86
C ASN A 215 12.35 3.43 -16.29
N LEU A 216 11.27 4.21 -16.50
CA LEU A 216 9.91 3.91 -16.05
C LEU A 216 9.00 3.42 -17.18
N VAL A 217 9.45 3.44 -18.43
CA VAL A 217 8.67 2.92 -19.58
C VAL A 217 8.23 1.46 -19.39
N PRO A 218 9.05 0.53 -18.85
CA PRO A 218 8.59 -0.83 -18.59
C PRO A 218 7.42 -0.89 -17.59
N MET A 219 7.40 0.02 -16.61
CA MET A 219 6.30 0.12 -15.62
C MET A 219 5.05 0.74 -16.24
N ALA A 220 5.22 1.71 -17.15
CA ALA A 220 4.12 2.24 -17.94
C ALA A 220 3.48 1.17 -18.84
N ALA A 221 4.29 0.31 -19.45
CA ALA A 221 3.82 -0.81 -20.26
C ALA A 221 2.99 -1.83 -19.44
N ARG A 222 3.35 -2.07 -18.17
CA ARG A 222 2.52 -2.88 -17.26
C ARG A 222 1.13 -2.31 -17.06
N ASN A 223 1.02 -0.99 -16.87
CA ASN A 223 -0.29 -0.33 -16.77
C ASN A 223 -1.13 -0.48 -18.05
N VAL A 224 -0.52 -0.46 -19.24
CA VAL A 224 -1.22 -0.75 -20.51
C VAL A 224 -1.67 -2.20 -20.55
N SER A 225 -0.77 -3.13 -20.21
CA SER A 225 -1.06 -4.56 -20.20
C SER A 225 -2.19 -4.91 -19.24
N ALA A 226 -2.28 -4.25 -18.09
CA ALA A 226 -3.32 -4.49 -17.09
C ALA A 226 -4.73 -4.08 -17.55
N CYS A 227 -4.84 -3.30 -18.63
CA CYS A 227 -6.12 -2.87 -19.22
C CYS A 227 -6.66 -3.87 -20.26
N LEU A 228 -5.86 -4.87 -20.67
CA LEU A 228 -6.16 -5.82 -21.75
C LEU A 228 -6.42 -7.22 -21.19
#